data_AF-A0A804QAR1-F1
#
_entry.id   AF-A0A804QAR1-F1
#
_cell.length_a   1.000
_cell.length_b   1.000
_cell.length_c   1.000
_cell.angle_alpha   90.00
_cell.angle_beta   90.00
_cell.angle_gamma   90.00
#
_symmetry.space_group_name_H-M   'P 1'
#
loop_
_entity.id
_entity.type
_entity.pdbx_description
1 polymer ?
#
loop_
_entity_poly.entity_id
_entity_poly.type
_entity_poly.pdbx_seq_one_letter_code
_entity_poly.pdbx_strand_id
1 'polypeptide(L)'
;MQACDEDPALHLEFLANYIAELSLLEYSLLSYSPSLIAASAIFLARFVLQPTKYPWNSTLAHYTQYKRSELSECVKTLHRLSSVGPGSNLPSITEKYSQHKKEAPRHSTKGAATVAARKGDEPESGKDWSEMWRRSTSPKVKYSSATTVHRNSIDR
;
A
#
# COMPACT_ATOMS: atom_id res chain seq x y z
N MET A 1 -22.64 -7.01 -17.64
CA MET A 1 -21.85 -8.23 -17.98
C MET A 1 -20.49 -7.75 -18.44
N GLN A 2 -19.34 -8.21 -17.97
CA GLN A 2 -19.03 -9.29 -17.04
C GLN A 2 -18.47 -8.69 -15.74
N ALA A 3 -18.88 -9.23 -14.60
CA ALA A 3 -17.93 -9.43 -13.52
C ALA A 3 -16.90 -10.37 -14.14
N CYS A 4 -15.85 -9.81 -14.74
CA CYS A 4 -14.77 -10.66 -15.18
C CYS A 4 -14.34 -11.41 -13.91
N ASP A 5 -14.16 -12.72 -14.05
CA ASP A 5 -13.63 -13.61 -13.04
C ASP A 5 -12.16 -13.23 -12.84
N GLU A 6 -11.95 -12.00 -12.39
CA GLU A 6 -10.66 -11.36 -12.29
C GLU A 6 -10.01 -11.99 -11.07
N ASP A 7 -9.05 -12.86 -11.34
CA ASP A 7 -8.29 -13.59 -10.34
C ASP A 7 -7.85 -12.62 -9.24
N PRO A 8 -8.24 -12.81 -7.96
CA PRO A 8 -7.89 -11.91 -6.88
C PRO A 8 -6.38 -11.72 -6.73
N ALA A 9 -5.56 -12.66 -7.23
CA ALA A 9 -4.11 -12.50 -7.27
C ALA A 9 -3.66 -11.48 -8.33
N LEU A 10 -4.30 -11.42 -9.50
CA LEU A 10 -3.99 -10.41 -10.53
C LEU A 10 -4.30 -8.99 -10.05
N HIS A 11 -5.44 -8.79 -9.38
CA HIS A 11 -5.76 -7.49 -8.78
C HIS A 11 -4.73 -7.07 -7.73
N LEU A 12 -4.25 -8.04 -6.93
CA LEU A 12 -3.23 -7.79 -5.92
C LEU A 12 -1.90 -7.39 -6.56
N GLU A 13 -1.44 -8.16 -7.56
CA GLU A 13 -0.21 -7.87 -8.28
C GLU A 13 -0.28 -6.50 -8.95
N PHE A 14 -1.38 -6.22 -9.65
CA PHE A 14 -1.60 -4.97 -10.34
C PHE A 14 -1.59 -3.76 -9.39
N LEU A 15 -2.33 -3.85 -8.28
CA LEU A 15 -2.38 -2.78 -7.29
C LEU A 15 -1.04 -2.60 -6.56
N ALA A 16 -0.32 -3.69 -6.25
CA ALA A 16 1.00 -3.60 -5.66
C ALA A 16 2.01 -2.95 -6.62
N ASN A 17 1.97 -3.30 -7.91
CA ASN A 17 2.80 -2.68 -8.94
C ASN A 17 2.48 -1.19 -9.12
N TYR A 18 1.20 -0.82 -9.11
CA TYR A 18 0.78 0.59 -9.13
C TYR A 18 1.37 1.37 -7.95
N ILE A 19 1.23 0.85 -6.73
CA ILE A 19 1.75 1.48 -5.51
C ILE A 19 3.29 1.57 -5.56
N ALA A 20 3.95 0.54 -6.09
CA ALA A 20 5.40 0.55 -6.29
C ALA A 20 5.83 1.59 -7.35
N GLU A 21 5.11 1.74 -8.46
CA GLU A 21 5.40 2.79 -9.45
C GLU A 21 5.17 4.19 -8.87
N LEU A 22 4.12 4.39 -8.07
CA LEU A 22 3.93 5.65 -7.35
C LEU A 22 5.13 5.95 -6.45
N SER A 23 5.68 4.94 -5.76
CA SER A 23 6.82 5.14 -4.85
C SER A 23 8.05 5.77 -5.53
N LEU A 24 8.22 5.55 -6.83
CA LEU A 24 9.34 6.10 -7.62
C LEU A 24 9.21 7.61 -7.83
N LEU A 25 8.00 8.17 -7.69
CA LEU A 25 7.74 9.60 -7.83
C LEU A 25 8.03 10.39 -6.55
N GLU A 26 8.15 9.72 -5.42
CA GLU A 26 8.21 10.33 -4.10
C GLU A 26 9.62 10.15 -3.49
N TYR A 27 10.40 11.24 -3.45
CA TYR A 27 11.78 11.23 -2.98
C TYR A 27 11.96 10.65 -1.57
N SER A 28 10.98 10.82 -0.67
CA SER A 28 11.06 10.29 0.69
C SER A 28 11.12 8.75 0.72
N LEU A 29 10.56 8.07 -0.28
CA LEU A 29 10.56 6.61 -0.38
C LEU A 29 11.90 6.05 -0.90
N LEU A 30 12.73 6.86 -1.55
CA LEU A 30 14.06 6.44 -2.04
C LEU A 30 15.05 6.12 -0.91
N SER A 31 14.74 6.52 0.32
CA SER A 31 15.53 6.18 1.51
C SER A 31 15.32 4.73 1.98
N TYR A 32 14.27 4.06 1.51
CA TYR A 32 13.98 2.65 1.81
C TYR A 32 14.62 1.72 0.78
N SER A 33 14.89 0.46 1.19
CA SER A 33 15.34 -0.54 0.23
C SER A 33 14.20 -0.92 -0.74
N PRO A 34 14.52 -1.26 -2.01
CA PRO A 34 13.51 -1.74 -2.97
C PRO A 34 12.71 -2.94 -2.44
N SER A 35 13.35 -3.83 -1.67
CA SER A 35 12.69 -4.97 -1.03
C SER A 35 11.65 -4.55 0.02
N LEU A 36 11.93 -3.49 0.79
CA LEU A 36 11.00 -2.96 1.78
C LEU A 36 9.82 -2.25 1.11
N ILE A 37 10.08 -1.49 0.04
CA ILE A 37 9.03 -0.86 -0.78
C ILE A 37 8.11 -1.92 -1.37
N ALA A 38 8.67 -2.97 -1.98
CA ALA A 38 7.89 -4.07 -2.56
C ALA A 38 7.03 -4.78 -1.51
N ALA A 39 7.60 -5.11 -0.35
CA ALA A 39 6.86 -5.71 0.75
C ALA A 39 5.74 -4.78 1.29
N SER A 40 6.02 -3.49 1.41
CA SER A 40 5.06 -2.48 1.87
C SER A 40 3.94 -2.23 0.85
N ALA A 41 4.25 -2.28 -0.45
CA ALA A 41 3.27 -2.19 -1.52
C ALA A 41 2.31 -3.39 -1.50
N ILE A 42 2.84 -4.61 -1.33
CA ILE A 42 2.01 -5.82 -1.14
C ILE A 42 1.14 -5.70 0.11
N PHE A 43 1.71 -5.25 1.24
CA PHE A 43 0.95 -5.03 2.47
C PHE A 43 -0.25 -4.11 2.22
N LEU A 44 0.00 -2.95 1.59
CA LEU A 44 -1.02 -1.95 1.34
C LEU A 44 -2.07 -2.46 0.34
N ALA A 45 -1.66 -3.10 -0.74
CA ALA A 45 -2.56 -3.67 -1.73
C ALA A 45 -3.48 -4.75 -1.13
N ARG A 46 -2.94 -5.64 -0.29
CA ARG A 46 -3.74 -6.64 0.45
C ARG A 46 -4.74 -5.99 1.39
N PHE A 47 -4.34 -4.91 2.07
CA PHE A 47 -5.23 -4.17 2.96
C PHE A 47 -6.37 -3.48 2.20
N VAL A 48 -6.09 -2.87 1.04
CA VAL A 48 -7.11 -2.21 0.21
C VAL A 48 -8.11 -3.21 -0.35
N LEU A 49 -7.64 -4.35 -0.85
CA LEU A 49 -8.50 -5.37 -1.45
C LEU A 49 -9.29 -6.18 -0.40
N GLN A 50 -8.71 -6.42 0.77
CA GLN A 50 -9.30 -7.26 1.82
C GLN A 50 -9.08 -6.64 3.21
N PRO A 51 -9.73 -5.49 3.52
CA PRO A 51 -9.49 -4.73 4.74
C PRO A 51 -9.89 -5.47 6.03
N THR A 52 -10.79 -6.45 5.91
CA THR A 52 -11.23 -7.30 7.03
C THR A 52 -10.26 -8.42 7.36
N LYS A 53 -9.26 -8.70 6.49
CA LYS A 53 -8.26 -9.74 6.70
C LYS A 53 -6.93 -9.15 7.13
N TYR A 54 -6.13 -9.97 7.82
CA TYR A 54 -4.78 -9.58 8.17
C TYR A 54 -3.90 -9.50 6.92
N PRO A 55 -3.39 -8.31 6.54
CA PRO A 55 -2.66 -8.14 5.29
C PRO A 55 -1.28 -8.81 5.31
N TRP A 56 -0.73 -9.14 6.48
CA TRP A 56 0.67 -9.56 6.62
C TRP A 56 0.89 -10.79 7.48
N ASN A 57 0.43 -11.94 7.02
CA ASN A 57 0.49 -13.21 7.76
C ASN A 57 1.91 -13.80 7.91
N SER A 58 2.04 -14.86 8.71
CA SER A 58 3.30 -15.55 8.98
C SER A 58 3.99 -16.07 7.71
N THR A 59 3.22 -16.48 6.69
CA THR A 59 3.76 -16.93 5.40
C THR A 59 4.49 -15.80 4.68
N LEU A 60 3.90 -14.60 4.59
CA LEU A 60 4.55 -13.44 4.00
C LEU A 60 5.79 -13.03 4.81
N ALA A 61 5.66 -12.96 6.13
CA ALA A 61 6.79 -12.64 7.00
C ALA A 61 7.96 -13.62 6.83
N HIS A 62 7.66 -14.91 6.63
CA HIS A 62 8.66 -15.94 6.35
C HIS A 62 9.34 -15.76 4.99
N TYR A 63 8.58 -15.51 3.92
CA TYR A 63 9.18 -15.41 2.59
C TYR A 63 9.91 -14.09 2.34
N THR A 64 9.40 -12.98 2.87
CA THR A 64 10.04 -11.66 2.67
C THR A 64 11.04 -11.31 3.76
N GLN A 65 11.06 -12.06 4.88
CA GLN A 65 11.87 -11.77 6.07
C GLN A 65 11.55 -10.42 6.73
N TYR A 66 10.37 -9.84 6.44
CA TYR A 66 9.92 -8.59 7.06
C TYR A 66 8.75 -8.84 8.01
N LYS A 67 8.85 -8.27 9.21
CA LYS A 67 7.75 -8.16 10.16
C LYS A 67 6.88 -6.96 9.79
N ARG A 68 5.59 -7.06 10.11
CA ARG A 68 4.64 -5.94 9.94
C ARG A 68 5.14 -4.62 10.55
N SER A 69 5.82 -4.69 11.70
CA SER A 69 6.37 -3.51 12.38
C SER A 69 7.42 -2.78 11.55
N GLU A 70 8.21 -3.51 10.75
CA GLU A 70 9.26 -2.95 9.89
C GLU A 70 8.67 -2.26 8.65
N LEU A 71 7.48 -2.68 8.23
CA LEU A 71 6.77 -2.07 7.09
C LEU A 71 6.02 -0.78 7.46
N SER A 72 5.75 -0.53 8.75
CA SER A 72 4.82 0.51 9.21
C SER A 72 5.03 1.89 8.57
N GLU A 73 6.26 2.42 8.63
CA GLU A 73 6.53 3.78 8.16
C GLU A 73 6.50 3.89 6.63
N CYS A 74 7.00 2.86 5.94
CA CYS A 74 6.93 2.79 4.48
C CYS A 74 5.46 2.68 4.00
N VAL A 75 4.65 1.81 4.63
CA VAL A 75 3.22 1.66 4.33
C VAL A 75 2.44 2.96 4.56
N LYS A 76 2.71 3.70 5.64
CA LYS A 76 2.07 5.01 5.89
C LYS A 76 2.36 6.00 4.77
N THR A 77 3.61 6.03 4.31
CA THR A 77 4.05 6.94 3.25
C THR A 77 3.42 6.57 1.92
N LEU A 78 3.40 5.27 1.57
CA LEU A 78 2.71 4.75 0.38
C LEU A 78 1.19 5.01 0.43
N HIS A 79 0.56 4.84 1.59
CA HIS A 79 -0.87 5.10 1.77
C HIS A 79 -1.18 6.59 1.54
N ARG A 80 -0.38 7.50 2.11
CA ARG A 80 -0.52 8.94 1.84
C ARG A 80 -0.44 9.22 0.35
N LEU A 81 0.57 8.68 -0.34
CA LEU A 81 0.79 8.92 -1.76
C LEU A 81 -0.34 8.38 -2.65
N SER A 82 -0.83 7.17 -2.36
CA SER A 82 -1.96 6.56 -3.08
C SER A 82 -3.31 7.19 -2.76
N SER A 83 -3.46 7.86 -1.61
CA SER A 83 -4.67 8.60 -1.25
C SER A 83 -4.80 9.94 -1.97
N VAL A 84 -3.68 10.57 -2.36
CA VAL A 84 -3.72 11.75 -3.23
C VAL A 84 -4.10 11.23 -4.61
N GLY A 85 -5.33 11.54 -5.03
CA GLY A 85 -5.94 10.86 -6.17
C GLY A 85 -5.14 10.98 -7.48
N PRO A 86 -5.53 10.21 -8.51
CA PRO A 86 -4.91 10.15 -9.84
C PRO A 86 -4.53 11.53 -10.43
N GLY A 87 -5.32 12.57 -10.14
CA GLY A 87 -5.11 13.92 -10.67
C GLY A 87 -3.85 14.63 -10.19
N SER A 88 -3.24 14.23 -9.07
CA SER A 88 -1.95 14.78 -8.65
C SER A 88 -0.76 13.97 -9.17
N ASN A 89 -0.95 12.66 -9.34
CA ASN A 89 0.12 11.72 -9.63
C ASN A 89 0.15 11.41 -11.13
N LEU A 90 0.70 12.34 -11.91
CA LEU A 90 1.05 12.19 -13.34
C LEU A 90 0.01 11.43 -14.21
N PRO A 91 -0.74 12.12 -15.09
CA PRO A 91 -1.74 11.50 -15.98
C PRO A 91 -1.26 10.26 -16.75
N SER A 92 0.04 10.16 -17.02
CA SER A 92 0.65 9.02 -17.72
C SER A 92 0.50 7.68 -16.96
N ILE A 93 0.66 7.67 -15.63
CA ILE A 93 0.50 6.42 -14.86
C ILE A 93 -0.98 6.04 -14.85
N THR A 94 -1.87 7.00 -14.66
CA THR A 94 -3.31 6.73 -14.56
C THR A 94 -3.86 6.20 -15.88
N GLU A 95 -3.36 6.68 -17.02
CA GLU A 95 -3.69 6.18 -18.34
C GLU A 95 -3.21 4.73 -18.53
N LYS A 96 -1.95 4.43 -18.22
CA LYS A 96 -1.40 3.05 -18.26
C LYS A 96 -2.18 2.08 -17.36
N TYR A 97 -2.57 2.56 -16.18
CA TYR A 97 -3.35 1.82 -15.18
C TYR A 97 -4.86 2.05 -15.31
N SER A 98 -5.37 2.40 -16.49
CA SER A 98 -6.82 2.40 -16.77
C SER A 98 -7.22 1.41 -17.87
N GLN A 99 -6.23 0.83 -18.58
CA GLN A 99 -6.45 0.10 -19.84
C GLN A 99 -6.21 -1.41 -19.79
N HIS A 100 -6.00 -2.03 -18.62
CA HIS A 100 -5.84 -3.50 -18.50
C HIS A 100 -7.21 -4.18 -18.56
N LYS A 101 -7.84 -4.02 -19.71
CA LYS A 101 -8.92 -4.85 -20.20
C LYS A 101 -8.56 -5.14 -21.65
N LYS A 102 -8.43 -6.44 -21.97
CA LYS A 102 -7.97 -7.05 -23.25
C LYS A 102 -6.47 -7.36 -23.12
N GLU A 103 -5.99 -8.60 -23.11
CA GLU A 103 -6.29 -9.71 -24.02
C GLU A 103 -6.08 -11.04 -23.29
N ALA A 104 -7.04 -11.95 -23.40
CA ALA A 104 -6.85 -13.36 -23.07
C ALA A 104 -6.66 -14.14 -24.38
N PRO A 105 -5.58 -14.93 -24.46
CA PRO A 105 -5.71 -16.31 -24.90
C PRO A 105 -5.08 -17.26 -23.89
N ARG A 106 -5.92 -18.20 -23.45
CA ARG A 106 -5.56 -19.38 -22.68
C ARG A 106 -4.62 -20.27 -23.51
N HIS A 107 -3.42 -20.54 -23.02
CA HIS A 107 -2.76 -21.80 -23.30
C HIS A 107 -2.61 -22.60 -22.01
N SER A 108 -3.36 -23.70 -21.98
CA SER A 108 -3.40 -24.70 -20.93
C SER A 108 -2.13 -25.54 -20.96
N THR A 109 -1.38 -25.57 -19.87
CA THR A 109 -0.61 -26.76 -19.48
C THR A 109 -0.80 -27.00 -17.99
N LYS A 110 -1.22 -28.23 -17.70
CA LYS A 110 -1.50 -28.76 -16.35
C LYS A 110 -0.17 -29.01 -15.65
N GLY A 111 -0.02 -28.53 -14.42
CA GLY A 111 1.10 -28.87 -13.55
C GLY A 111 0.60 -28.92 -12.11
N ALA A 112 0.40 -30.13 -11.60
CA ALA A 112 -0.09 -30.40 -10.26
C ALA A 112 0.95 -29.97 -9.20
N ALA A 113 0.53 -29.17 -8.23
CA ALA A 113 1.25 -28.99 -6.98
C ALA A 113 0.26 -29.09 -5.82
N THR A 114 0.05 -30.32 -5.35
CA THR A 114 -0.61 -30.63 -4.09
C THR A 114 0.34 -30.27 -2.95
N VAL A 115 0.13 -29.12 -2.31
CA VAL A 115 0.72 -28.84 -0.99
C VAL A 115 -0.42 -28.77 0.01
N ALA A 116 -0.43 -29.74 0.92
CA ALA A 116 -1.35 -29.84 2.03
C ALA A 116 -1.30 -28.55 2.87
N ALA A 117 -2.36 -27.76 2.80
CA ALA A 117 -2.57 -26.61 3.66
C ALA A 117 -2.78 -27.12 5.10
N ARG A 118 -1.71 -27.11 5.89
CA ARG A 118 -1.80 -27.30 7.34
C ARG A 118 -2.56 -26.12 7.92
N LYS A 119 -3.67 -26.43 8.57
CA LYS A 119 -4.52 -25.53 9.35
C LYS A 119 -3.70 -24.99 10.52
N GLY A 120 -3.10 -23.82 10.33
CA GLY A 120 -2.43 -23.06 11.39
C GLY A 120 -3.45 -22.17 12.10
N ASP A 121 -3.42 -22.22 13.41
CA ASP A 121 -4.33 -21.54 14.34
C ASP A 121 -4.36 -20.01 14.10
N GLU A 122 -5.49 -19.53 13.59
CA GLU A 122 -5.85 -18.11 13.59
C GLU A 122 -6.24 -17.72 15.03
N PRO A 123 -5.57 -16.74 15.67
CA PRO A 123 -6.05 -16.21 16.94
C PRO A 123 -7.37 -15.48 16.72
N GLU A 124 -8.44 -16.04 17.29
CA GLU A 124 -9.73 -15.38 17.46
C GLU A 124 -9.54 -14.04 18.19
N SER A 125 -9.89 -12.93 17.55
CA SER A 125 -10.57 -11.79 18.18
C SER A 125 -10.77 -10.71 17.12
N GLY A 126 -12.02 -10.53 16.69
CA GLY A 126 -12.45 -9.57 15.66
C GLY A 126 -12.13 -8.11 16.02
N LYS A 127 -10.88 -7.71 15.83
CA LYS A 127 -10.46 -6.31 15.84
C LYS A 127 -10.49 -5.80 14.41
N ASP A 128 -11.43 -4.90 14.12
CA ASP A 128 -11.51 -4.17 12.86
C ASP A 128 -10.26 -3.29 12.69
N TRP A 129 -9.35 -3.71 11.81
CA TRP A 129 -8.06 -3.05 11.59
C TRP A 129 -8.19 -1.64 11.01
N SER A 130 -9.36 -1.33 10.43
CA SER A 130 -9.69 -0.01 9.89
C SER A 130 -9.56 1.07 10.98
N GLU A 131 -9.92 0.76 12.22
CA GLU A 131 -9.81 1.71 13.34
C GLU A 131 -8.38 1.90 13.85
N MET A 132 -7.56 0.84 13.88
CA MET A 132 -6.17 0.93 14.34
C MET A 132 -5.36 1.89 13.46
N TRP A 133 -5.57 1.86 12.15
CA TRP A 133 -4.90 2.79 11.24
C TRP A 133 -5.41 4.22 11.40
N ARG A 134 -6.73 4.42 11.54
CA ARG A 134 -7.32 5.75 11.79
C ARG A 134 -6.79 6.41 13.06
N ARG A 135 -6.51 5.62 14.12
CA ARG A 135 -5.92 6.13 15.38
C ARG A 135 -4.43 6.45 15.30
N SER A 136 -3.70 5.90 14.32
CA SER A 136 -2.25 6.13 14.19
C SER A 136 -1.89 7.46 13.50
N THR A 137 -2.88 8.15 12.92
CA THR A 137 -2.67 9.36 12.10
C THR A 137 -2.88 10.70 12.82
N SER A 138 -2.95 10.77 14.15
CA SER A 138 -2.97 12.09 14.82
C SER A 138 -1.55 12.63 15.04
N PRO A 139 -1.13 13.69 14.34
CA PRO A 139 0.11 14.38 14.65
C PRO A 139 -0.12 15.13 15.96
N LYS A 140 0.56 14.76 17.04
CA LYS A 140 0.75 15.69 18.18
C LYS A 140 1.75 16.78 17.75
N VAL A 141 1.37 17.60 16.78
CA VAL A 141 2.12 18.82 16.46
C VAL A 141 1.78 19.82 17.55
N LYS A 142 2.69 19.98 18.51
CA LYS A 142 2.63 21.10 19.44
C LYS A 142 2.95 22.35 18.62
N TYR A 143 1.93 23.14 18.31
CA TYR A 143 2.12 24.51 17.86
C TYR A 143 2.81 25.28 18.99
N SER A 144 4.08 25.61 18.81
CA SER A 144 4.80 26.53 19.70
C SER A 144 4.65 27.93 19.11
N SER A 145 3.86 28.75 19.78
CA SER A 145 3.52 30.13 19.42
C SER A 145 4.76 31.03 19.47
N ALA A 146 5.53 31.11 18.37
CA ALA A 146 6.68 32.01 18.28
C ALA A 146 6.27 33.37 17.69
N THR A 147 6.01 34.29 18.62
CA THR A 147 6.32 35.73 18.61
C THR A 147 6.14 36.53 17.31
N THR A 148 5.08 37.35 17.32
CA THR A 148 4.83 38.52 16.48
C THR A 148 6.04 39.45 16.39
N VAL A 149 6.65 39.58 15.20
CA VAL A 149 7.61 40.65 14.89
C VAL A 149 6.82 41.87 14.45
N HIS A 150 6.85 42.92 15.27
CA HIS A 150 6.20 44.20 15.00
C HIS A 150 6.93 44.95 13.87
N ARG A 151 6.13 45.67 13.09
CA ARG A 151 6.37 46.06 11.70
C ARG A 151 7.26 47.31 11.58
N ASN A 152 8.07 47.31 10.52
CA ASN A 152 8.93 48.40 10.04
C ASN A 152 8.32 49.81 10.16
N SER A 153 9.07 50.72 10.76
CA SER A 153 8.90 52.17 10.64
C SER A 153 10.27 52.76 10.30
N ILE A 154 10.61 52.81 9.01
CA ILE A 154 11.86 53.41 8.53
C ILE A 154 11.55 54.31 7.33
N ASP A 155 11.85 55.59 7.54
CA ASP A 155 12.25 56.67 6.62
C ASP A 155 11.36 57.02 5.42
N ARG A 156 10.64 58.15 5.56
CA ARG A 156 10.84 59.35 4.73
C ARG A 156 10.56 60.62 5.51
#